data_AF-A0A532AQ31-F1
#
_entry.id   AF-A0A532AQ31-F1
#
_cell.length_a   1.000
_cell.length_b   1.000
_cell.length_c   1.000
_cell.angle_alpha   90.00
_cell.angle_beta   90.00
_cell.angle_gamma   90.00
#
_symmetry.space_group_name_H-M   'P 1'
#
loop_
_entity.id
_entity.type
_entity.pdbx_description
1 polymer ?
#
loop_
_entity_poly.entity_id
_entity_poly.type
_entity_poly.pdbx_seq_one_letter_code
_entity_poly.pdbx_strand_id
1 'polypeptide(L)'
;AAPALFMTGSQDSNSTPAMSAAMARLAPHGQCLVLNGERHMMAMASPEKVTKHIMEFLDTAGDAGVKPETDAVFDSGEFRRALGSFLTGVTIVTTIGAEGEPRGFTANSFTSVSLEPPLVLVCIAKRALGHSAFSTSRGFAINILSEDQKAHSGIFASKAA
;
A
#
# COMPACT_ATOMS: atom_id res chain seq x y z
N ALA A 1 13.23 -6.82 -16.27
CA ALA A 1 11.93 -6.12 -16.21
C ALA A 1 10.86 -7.12 -15.78
N ALA A 2 9.95 -6.74 -14.88
CA ALA A 2 8.97 -7.68 -14.32
C ALA A 2 7.95 -8.12 -15.38
N PRO A 3 7.58 -9.41 -15.45
CA PRO A 3 6.52 -9.87 -16.33
C PRO A 3 5.18 -9.24 -15.93
N ALA A 4 4.35 -8.90 -16.90
CA ALA A 4 3.06 -8.26 -16.67
C ALA A 4 1.94 -9.04 -17.39
N LEU A 5 0.85 -9.32 -16.67
CA LEU A 5 -0.33 -9.96 -17.23
C LEU A 5 -1.49 -8.96 -17.31
N PHE A 6 -2.02 -8.76 -18.51
CA PHE A 6 -3.21 -7.96 -18.76
C PHE A 6 -4.36 -8.92 -19.10
N MET A 7 -5.35 -8.99 -18.23
CA MET A 7 -6.51 -9.87 -18.44
C MET A 7 -7.74 -9.01 -18.73
N THR A 8 -8.60 -9.47 -19.65
CA THR A 8 -9.94 -8.89 -19.84
C THR A 8 -10.95 -9.92 -20.36
N GLY A 9 -12.24 -9.61 -20.27
CA GLY A 9 -13.32 -10.41 -20.83
C GLY A 9 -13.58 -10.11 -22.32
N SER A 10 -13.96 -11.13 -23.09
CA SER A 10 -14.24 -10.97 -24.53
C SER A 10 -15.46 -10.08 -24.83
N GLN A 11 -16.31 -9.84 -23.84
CA GLN A 11 -17.51 -9.00 -23.93
C GLN A 11 -17.39 -7.71 -23.09
N ASP A 12 -16.20 -7.36 -22.58
CA ASP A 12 -15.98 -6.13 -21.81
C ASP A 12 -15.87 -4.91 -22.75
N SER A 13 -16.84 -3.99 -22.64
CA SER A 13 -16.86 -2.73 -23.39
C SER A 13 -15.98 -1.64 -22.79
N ASN A 14 -15.68 -1.72 -21.49
CA ASN A 14 -14.88 -0.72 -20.76
C ASN A 14 -13.38 -1.01 -20.88
N SER A 15 -12.99 -2.28 -20.87
CA SER A 15 -11.61 -2.75 -21.07
C SER A 15 -11.57 -3.73 -22.24
N THR A 16 -11.71 -3.22 -23.46
CA THR A 16 -11.80 -4.11 -24.64
C THR A 16 -10.56 -5.00 -24.81
N PRO A 17 -10.69 -6.19 -25.43
CA PRO A 17 -9.54 -7.03 -25.78
C PRO A 17 -8.42 -6.30 -26.53
N ALA A 18 -8.79 -5.36 -27.42
CA ALA A 18 -7.83 -4.55 -28.15
C ALA A 18 -7.02 -3.62 -27.23
N MET A 19 -7.67 -3.02 -26.22
CA MET A 19 -7.00 -2.17 -25.23
C MET A 19 -6.03 -2.98 -24.37
N SER A 20 -6.46 -4.12 -23.83
CA SER A 20 -5.58 -4.99 -23.03
C SER A 20 -4.39 -5.52 -23.85
N ALA A 21 -4.61 -5.84 -25.12
CA ALA A 21 -3.54 -6.23 -26.03
C ALA A 21 -2.55 -5.07 -26.30
N ALA A 22 -3.05 -3.84 -26.44
CA ALA A 22 -2.20 -2.66 -26.61
C ALA A 22 -1.34 -2.40 -25.35
N MET A 23 -1.93 -2.52 -24.15
CA MET A 23 -1.20 -2.37 -22.89
C MET A 23 -0.12 -3.44 -22.72
N ALA A 24 -0.43 -4.70 -23.06
CA ALA A 24 0.55 -5.78 -23.01
C ALA A 24 1.76 -5.53 -23.93
N ARG A 25 1.57 -4.93 -25.11
CA ARG A 25 2.68 -4.59 -26.01
C ARG A 25 3.59 -3.48 -25.47
N LEU A 26 3.07 -2.60 -24.62
CA LEU A 26 3.84 -1.50 -24.02
C LEU A 26 4.63 -1.95 -22.79
N ALA A 27 4.21 -3.04 -22.14
CA ALA A 27 4.92 -3.60 -21.01
C ALA A 27 6.05 -4.54 -21.44
N PRO A 28 7.27 -4.40 -20.90
CA PRO A 28 8.31 -5.40 -21.07
C PRO A 28 7.81 -6.78 -20.60
N HIS A 29 7.89 -7.81 -21.47
CA HIS A 29 7.34 -9.15 -21.20
C HIS A 29 5.82 -9.16 -20.89
N GLY A 30 5.06 -8.23 -21.46
CA GLY A 30 3.61 -8.16 -21.29
C GLY A 30 2.88 -9.29 -22.02
N GLN A 31 1.94 -9.92 -21.32
CA GLN A 31 1.04 -10.93 -21.85
C GLN A 31 -0.39 -10.42 -21.80
N CYS A 32 -1.18 -10.70 -22.83
CA CYS A 32 -2.61 -10.40 -22.84
C CYS A 32 -3.41 -11.70 -22.87
N LEU A 33 -4.34 -11.85 -21.93
CA LEU A 33 -5.25 -12.98 -21.87
C LEU A 33 -6.70 -12.49 -21.95
N VAL A 34 -7.45 -13.05 -22.90
CA VAL A 34 -8.87 -12.72 -23.09
C VAL A 34 -9.72 -13.90 -22.63
N LEU A 35 -10.58 -13.67 -21.64
CA LEU A 35 -11.48 -14.68 -21.12
C LEU A 35 -12.78 -14.67 -21.94
N ASN A 36 -12.97 -15.71 -22.74
CA ASN A 36 -14.18 -15.88 -23.53
C ASN A 36 -15.42 -15.94 -22.64
N GLY A 37 -16.44 -15.15 -23.02
CA GLY A 37 -17.74 -15.05 -22.35
C GLY A 37 -17.77 -14.11 -21.15
N GLU A 38 -16.62 -13.62 -20.69
CA GLU A 38 -16.56 -12.72 -19.53
C GLU A 38 -16.76 -11.25 -19.93
N ARG A 39 -17.19 -10.46 -18.94
CA ARG A 39 -17.42 -9.01 -19.03
C ARG A 39 -16.61 -8.29 -17.96
N HIS A 40 -16.91 -7.00 -17.81
CA HIS A 40 -16.40 -6.19 -16.70
C HIS A 40 -16.58 -6.88 -15.35
N MET A 41 -15.62 -6.69 -14.44
CA MET A 41 -15.57 -7.33 -13.12
C MET A 41 -15.45 -8.87 -13.15
N MET A 42 -14.79 -9.45 -14.17
CA MET A 42 -14.56 -10.90 -14.26
C MET A 42 -13.87 -11.52 -13.02
N ALA A 43 -13.10 -10.74 -12.26
CA ALA A 43 -12.50 -11.18 -10.99
C ALA A 43 -13.55 -11.49 -9.90
N MET A 44 -14.73 -10.89 -9.98
CA MET A 44 -15.86 -11.15 -9.10
C MET A 44 -16.87 -12.14 -9.71
N ALA A 45 -17.06 -12.07 -11.03
CA ALA A 45 -18.03 -12.90 -11.73
C ALA A 45 -17.54 -14.34 -11.98
N SER A 46 -16.23 -14.55 -12.09
CA SER A 46 -15.60 -15.86 -12.29
C SER A 46 -14.25 -15.94 -11.55
N PRO A 47 -14.25 -15.83 -10.21
CA PRO A 47 -13.03 -15.72 -9.42
C PRO A 47 -12.12 -16.94 -9.57
N GLU A 48 -12.65 -18.14 -9.72
CA GLU A 48 -11.86 -19.37 -9.88
C GLU A 48 -11.10 -19.37 -11.22
N LYS A 49 -11.76 -18.96 -12.29
CA LYS A 49 -11.18 -18.87 -13.64
C LYS A 49 -10.08 -17.80 -13.70
N VAL A 50 -10.31 -16.66 -13.06
CA VAL A 50 -9.31 -15.58 -12.96
C VAL A 50 -8.12 -16.02 -12.11
N THR A 51 -8.38 -16.60 -10.93
CA THR A 51 -7.33 -17.06 -10.01
C THR A 51 -6.46 -18.14 -10.65
N LYS A 52 -7.06 -19.09 -11.37
CA LYS A 52 -6.32 -20.13 -12.11
C LYS A 52 -5.29 -19.52 -13.06
N HIS A 53 -5.68 -18.53 -13.86
CA HIS A 53 -4.77 -17.92 -14.83
C HIS A 53 -3.71 -17.02 -14.19
N ILE A 54 -4.01 -16.40 -13.05
CA ILE A 54 -3.00 -15.71 -12.25
C ILE A 54 -1.95 -16.71 -11.75
N MET A 55 -2.37 -17.86 -11.22
CA MET A 55 -1.45 -18.90 -10.76
C MET A 55 -0.60 -19.46 -11.90
N GLU A 56 -1.21 -19.80 -13.05
CA GLU A 56 -0.48 -20.27 -14.24
C GLU A 56 0.57 -19.25 -14.72
N PHE A 57 0.23 -17.95 -14.70
CA PHE A 57 1.16 -16.89 -15.05
C PHE A 57 2.33 -16.79 -14.05
N LEU A 58 2.05 -16.91 -12.75
CA LEU A 58 3.08 -16.89 -11.71
C LEU A 58 4.00 -18.12 -11.79
N ASP A 59 3.45 -19.31 -12.07
CA ASP A 59 4.22 -20.54 -12.25
C ASP A 59 5.11 -20.47 -13.51
N THR A 60 4.57 -19.95 -14.61
CA THR A 60 5.32 -19.80 -15.88
C THR A 60 6.41 -18.72 -15.76
N ALA A 61 6.15 -17.65 -15.00
CA ALA A 61 7.16 -16.65 -14.65
C ALA A 61 8.28 -17.22 -13.75
N GLY A 62 7.98 -18.29 -12.99
CA GLY A 62 8.95 -19.00 -12.16
C GLY A 62 9.89 -19.93 -12.94
N ASP A 63 9.45 -20.50 -14.07
CA ASP A 63 10.21 -21.51 -14.84
C ASP A 63 11.01 -20.93 -16.02
N ALA A 64 10.71 -19.67 -16.39
CA ALA A 64 11.38 -18.94 -17.48
C ALA A 64 12.80 -18.48 -17.13
N GLY A 65 13.65 -19.32 -16.52
CA GLY A 65 15.08 -19.05 -16.34
C GLY A 65 15.41 -17.72 -15.66
N VAL A 66 14.44 -17.08 -15.02
CA VAL A 66 14.65 -15.96 -14.12
C VAL A 66 15.19 -16.62 -12.86
N LYS A 67 16.52 -16.87 -12.87
CA LYS A 67 17.29 -16.82 -11.63
C LYS A 67 16.68 -15.69 -10.83
N PRO A 68 16.21 -15.90 -9.57
CA PRO A 68 15.76 -14.80 -8.76
C PRO A 68 16.87 -13.78 -8.86
N GLU A 69 16.57 -12.64 -9.49
CA GLU A 69 17.56 -11.59 -9.70
C GLU A 69 18.10 -11.36 -8.31
N THR A 70 19.36 -11.75 -8.13
CA THR A 70 20.00 -11.76 -6.84
C THR A 70 19.99 -10.31 -6.42
N ASP A 71 19.18 -9.98 -5.41
CA ASP A 71 19.06 -8.66 -4.83
C ASP A 71 19.11 -7.53 -5.87
N ALA A 72 18.00 -7.23 -6.56
CA ALA A 72 17.76 -5.83 -6.87
C ALA A 72 17.80 -5.11 -5.53
N VAL A 73 18.95 -4.52 -5.20
CA VAL A 73 19.19 -3.87 -3.91
C VAL A 73 18.04 -2.90 -3.71
N PHE A 74 17.13 -3.25 -2.80
CA PHE A 74 15.96 -2.42 -2.54
C PHE A 74 16.46 -1.10 -1.97
N ASP A 75 16.50 -0.06 -2.80
CA ASP A 75 16.91 1.27 -2.37
C ASP A 75 15.79 1.86 -1.51
N SER A 76 15.97 1.75 -0.19
CA SER A 76 15.06 2.34 0.79
C SER A 76 14.85 3.86 0.59
N GLY A 77 15.83 4.55 0.00
CA GLY A 77 15.73 5.95 -0.38
C GLY A 77 14.80 6.17 -1.56
N GLU A 78 14.92 5.36 -2.62
CA GLU A 78 14.01 5.40 -3.76
C GLU A 78 12.59 5.05 -3.35
N PHE A 79 12.42 4.00 -2.55
CA PHE A 79 11.11 3.64 -2.01
C PHE A 79 10.48 4.76 -1.18
N ARG A 80 11.27 5.41 -0.30
CA ARG A 80 10.80 6.57 0.47
C ARG A 80 10.41 7.74 -0.43
N ARG A 81 11.18 8.02 -1.49
CA ARG A 81 10.85 9.07 -2.47
C ARG A 81 9.55 8.75 -3.20
N ALA A 82 9.37 7.50 -3.63
CA ALA A 82 8.16 7.03 -4.28
C ALA A 82 6.94 7.16 -3.36
N LEU A 83 7.02 6.73 -2.10
CA LEU A 83 5.92 6.92 -1.14
C LEU A 83 5.65 8.40 -0.83
N GLY A 84 6.70 9.24 -0.84
CA GLY A 84 6.58 10.67 -0.61
C GLY A 84 5.87 11.45 -1.72
N SER A 85 5.60 10.83 -2.88
CA SER A 85 4.81 11.48 -3.94
C SER A 85 3.31 11.51 -3.62
N PHE A 86 2.84 10.70 -2.67
CA PHE A 86 1.46 10.74 -2.19
C PHE A 86 1.33 11.79 -1.09
N LEU A 87 0.60 12.87 -1.40
CA LEU A 87 0.38 13.97 -0.46
C LEU A 87 -0.53 13.54 0.68
N THR A 88 -0.15 13.91 1.91
CA THR A 88 -0.92 13.63 3.13
C THR A 88 -1.00 14.88 4.01
N GLY A 89 -1.99 14.93 4.90
CA GLY A 89 -1.91 15.80 6.08
C GLY A 89 -0.82 15.34 7.05
N VAL A 90 -0.66 16.10 8.14
CA VAL A 90 0.24 15.75 9.25
C VAL A 90 -0.57 15.64 10.53
N THR A 91 -0.29 14.59 11.31
CA THR A 91 -0.90 14.41 12.63
C THR A 91 0.17 14.29 13.71
N ILE A 92 -0.21 14.61 14.94
CA ILE A 92 0.50 14.18 16.15
C ILE A 92 -0.39 13.17 16.86
N VAL A 93 0.14 11.96 17.05
CA VAL A 93 -0.52 10.91 17.81
C VAL A 93 -0.02 10.98 19.24
N THR A 94 -0.92 11.04 20.22
CA THR A 94 -0.56 11.12 21.64
C THR A 94 -1.18 10.01 22.46
N THR A 95 -0.50 9.65 23.54
CA THR A 95 -1.00 8.72 24.55
C THR A 95 -0.41 9.05 25.92
N ILE A 96 -0.88 8.35 26.95
CA ILE A 96 -0.32 8.39 28.31
C ILE A 96 0.35 7.04 28.57
N GLY A 97 1.62 7.08 28.99
CA GLY A 97 2.39 5.90 29.35
C GLY A 97 1.95 5.28 30.67
N ALA A 98 2.58 4.16 31.03
CA ALA A 98 2.20 3.39 32.22
C ALA A 98 2.43 4.16 33.53
N GLU A 99 3.38 5.09 33.55
CA GLU A 99 3.71 5.90 34.73
C GLU A 99 3.00 7.27 34.71
N GLY A 100 2.07 7.46 33.78
CA GLY A 100 1.31 8.71 33.61
C GLY A 100 2.03 9.76 32.76
N GLU A 101 3.17 9.44 32.17
CA GLU A 101 3.93 10.37 31.37
C GLU A 101 3.32 10.55 29.96
N PRO A 102 3.20 11.78 29.45
CA PRO A 102 2.69 12.01 28.10
C PRO A 102 3.71 11.53 27.06
N ARG A 103 3.21 10.86 26.03
CA ARG A 103 4.00 10.41 24.89
C ARG A 103 3.33 10.82 23.59
N GLY A 104 4.11 11.17 22.59
CA GLY A 104 3.57 11.41 21.25
C GLY A 104 4.58 11.27 20.15
N PHE A 105 4.09 11.17 18.92
CA PHE A 105 4.93 11.19 17.73
C PHE A 105 4.19 11.83 16.57
N THR A 106 4.94 12.46 15.67
CA THR A 106 4.40 12.92 14.39
C THR A 106 4.20 11.74 13.44
N ALA A 107 3.03 11.68 12.82
CA ALA A 107 2.69 10.68 11.83
C ALA A 107 2.04 11.31 10.60
N ASN A 108 2.32 10.75 9.44
CA ASN A 108 1.59 11.04 8.21
C ASN A 108 0.97 9.76 7.59
N SER A 109 1.01 8.65 8.33
CA SER A 109 0.42 7.35 7.98
C SER A 109 -1.02 7.18 8.48
N PHE A 110 -1.67 8.27 8.91
CA PHE A 110 -3.06 8.25 9.35
C PHE A 110 -4.00 7.90 8.19
N THR A 111 -4.99 7.06 8.44
CA THR A 111 -6.03 6.71 7.46
C THR A 111 -7.34 6.35 8.15
N SER A 112 -8.47 6.82 7.62
CA SER A 112 -9.81 6.35 8.01
C SER A 112 -10.06 4.94 7.50
N VAL A 113 -10.59 4.04 8.32
CA VAL A 113 -10.76 2.62 7.98
C VAL A 113 -12.22 2.24 7.82
N SER A 114 -13.09 2.65 8.75
CA SER A 114 -14.51 2.28 8.75
C SER A 114 -15.36 3.36 9.41
N LEU A 115 -16.62 3.48 8.99
CA LEU A 115 -17.62 4.33 9.63
C LEU A 115 -18.44 3.56 10.67
N GLU A 116 -18.72 2.28 10.43
CA GLU A 116 -19.46 1.40 11.34
C GLU A 116 -18.78 0.02 11.40
N PRO A 117 -18.10 -0.33 12.51
CA PRO A 117 -17.77 0.56 13.63
C PRO A 117 -16.80 1.67 13.20
N PRO A 118 -16.76 2.81 13.90
CA PRO A 118 -15.86 3.91 13.57
C PRO A 118 -14.40 3.51 13.86
N LEU A 119 -13.60 3.37 12.80
CA LEU A 119 -12.21 2.90 12.88
C LEU A 119 -11.26 3.83 12.12
N VAL A 120 -10.07 4.00 12.70
CA VAL A 120 -8.92 4.68 12.10
C VAL A 120 -7.65 3.86 12.31
N LEU A 121 -6.64 4.10 11.49
CA LEU A 121 -5.33 3.45 11.58
C LEU A 121 -4.21 4.48 11.52
N VAL A 122 -3.14 4.20 12.27
CA VAL A 122 -1.86 4.91 12.19
C VAL A 122 -0.72 3.92 12.38
N CYS A 123 0.40 4.12 11.68
CA CYS A 123 1.55 3.23 11.78
C CYS A 123 2.66 3.86 12.64
N ILE A 124 3.05 3.18 13.71
CA ILE A 124 4.22 3.50 14.54
C ILE A 124 5.39 2.58 14.20
N ALA A 125 6.61 3.12 14.15
CA ALA A 125 7.80 2.30 13.96
C ALA A 125 8.09 1.47 15.23
N LYS A 126 8.42 0.19 15.07
CA LYS A 126 8.80 -0.71 16.19
C LYS A 126 9.96 -0.18 17.04
N ARG A 127 10.82 0.64 16.44
CA ARG A 127 11.98 1.29 17.05
C ARG A 127 11.70 2.69 17.61
N ALA A 128 10.46 3.16 17.57
CA ALA A 128 10.09 4.45 18.15
C ALA A 128 10.20 4.41 19.67
N LEU A 129 10.71 5.49 20.28
CA LEU A 129 10.90 5.57 21.74
C LEU A 129 9.57 5.35 22.49
N GLY A 130 8.47 5.89 21.98
CA GLY A 130 7.14 5.72 22.54
C GLY A 130 6.43 4.40 22.20
N HIS A 131 7.04 3.50 21.42
CA HIS A 131 6.36 2.28 20.95
C HIS A 131 5.77 1.44 22.09
N SER A 132 6.51 1.26 23.19
CA SER A 132 6.02 0.53 24.37
C SER A 132 4.78 1.19 24.96
N ALA A 133 4.81 2.51 25.18
CA ALA A 133 3.68 3.27 25.71
C ALA A 133 2.43 3.13 24.84
N PHE A 134 2.56 3.24 23.51
CA PHE A 134 1.44 3.04 22.58
C PHE A 134 0.92 1.60 22.54
N SER A 135 1.79 0.61 22.73
CA SER A 135 1.41 -0.81 22.69
C SER A 135 0.65 -1.25 23.95
N THR A 136 0.87 -0.58 25.08
CA THR A 136 0.27 -0.94 26.37
C THR A 136 -0.81 0.03 26.84
N SER A 137 -0.96 1.19 26.20
CA SER A 137 -1.94 2.19 26.59
C SER A 137 -3.37 1.75 26.29
N ARG A 138 -4.30 2.24 27.11
CA ARG A 138 -5.74 2.01 26.94
C ARG A 138 -6.36 2.83 25.81
N GLY A 139 -5.66 3.84 25.30
CA GLY A 139 -6.16 4.70 24.23
C GLY A 139 -5.14 5.70 23.72
N PHE A 140 -5.44 6.33 22.61
CA PHE A 140 -4.62 7.39 22.03
C PHE A 140 -5.51 8.44 21.38
N ALA A 141 -4.94 9.61 21.10
CA ALA A 141 -5.60 10.68 20.37
C ALA A 141 -4.87 10.98 19.05
N ILE A 142 -5.63 11.35 18.03
CA ILE A 142 -5.13 11.85 16.75
C ILE A 142 -5.36 13.36 16.69
N ASN A 143 -4.28 14.13 16.65
CA ASN A 143 -4.34 15.58 16.52
C ASN A 143 -3.96 15.95 15.07
N ILE A 144 -4.92 16.39 14.27
CA ILE A 144 -4.68 16.85 12.90
C ILE A 144 -4.13 18.28 12.97
N LEU A 145 -2.97 18.51 12.37
CA LEU A 145 -2.28 19.80 12.48
C LEU A 145 -2.76 20.80 11.41
N SER A 146 -2.82 22.08 11.79
CA SER A 146 -2.91 23.19 10.84
C SER A 146 -1.52 23.59 10.32
N GLU A 147 -1.50 24.45 9.30
CA GLU A 147 -0.27 24.97 8.68
C GLU A 147 0.65 25.67 9.70
N ASP A 148 0.07 26.48 10.60
CA ASP A 148 0.81 27.23 11.61
C ASP A 148 1.51 26.34 12.65
N GLN A 149 1.15 25.06 12.73
CA GLN A 149 1.66 24.11 13.72
C GLN A 149 2.86 23.29 13.23
N LYS A 150 3.52 23.72 12.15
CA LYS A 150 4.73 23.08 11.61
C LYS A 150 5.83 22.88 12.67
N ALA A 151 6.00 23.83 13.58
CA ALA A 151 7.00 23.73 14.65
C ALA A 151 6.72 22.55 15.60
N HIS A 152 5.44 22.30 15.92
CA HIS A 152 5.06 21.17 16.77
C HIS A 152 5.33 19.83 16.09
N SER A 153 5.06 19.72 14.79
CA SER A 153 5.45 18.54 14.01
C SER A 153 6.96 18.25 14.11
N GLY A 154 7.80 19.29 14.03
CA GLY A 154 9.25 19.12 14.17
C GLY A 154 9.67 18.55 15.54
N ILE A 155 9.04 19.03 16.62
CA ILE A 155 9.32 18.57 17.99
C ILE A 155 8.98 17.08 18.14
N PHE A 156 7.75 16.69 17.74
CA PHE A 156 7.25 15.32 17.88
C PHE A 156 7.80 14.33 16.84
N ALA A 157 8.50 14.81 15.81
CA ALA A 157 9.28 13.95 14.89
C ALA A 157 10.73 13.70 15.38
N SER A 158 11.18 14.45 16.39
CA SER A 158 12.52 14.33 16.95
C SER A 158 12.59 13.29 18.06
N LYS A 159 13.80 13.02 18.58
CA LYS A 159 13.99 12.17 19.78
C LYS A 159 13.73 12.91 21.09
N ALA A 160 13.31 14.18 21.04
CA ALA A 160 13.14 15.04 22.21
C ALA A 160 11.75 14.94 22.86
N ALA A 161 10.78 14.30 22.19
CA ALA A 161 9.41 14.13 22.65
C ALA A 161 9.12 12.69 23.11
#